data_AF-A0AAT9HZJ4-F1
#
_entry.id   AF-A0AAT9HZJ4-F1
#
_cell.length_a   1.000
_cell.length_b   1.000
_cell.length_c   1.000
_cell.angle_alpha   90.00
_cell.angle_beta   90.00
_cell.angle_gamma   90.00
#
_symmetry.space_group_name_H-M   'P 1'
#
loop_
_entity.id
_entity.type
_entity.pdbx_description
1 polymer ?
#
loop_
_entity_poly.entity_id
_entity_poly.type
_entity_poly.pdbx_seq_one_letter_code
_entity_poly.pdbx_strand_id
1 'polypeptide(L)'
;MEQALAVVRRTMGHMQAGQLGRLNYGDVDSVVDTVVSLPALQQKVKQKLEEQKAEVQDELRAAERKAQQERDAAVAVLEAEREERTRLNAERETERERFEEMVRQLREQVEAAQTDREAAKREAAEQVRLIREAVEQSAAREAEDRRAERETTEQRAEREAKRWSEQVEQFREEAKRQLQEQAERFKQQNAEQVRMERERWSGELEQLRTEAARQLREQAEQLRAEAEQAKREAIERAEREAAERLEAERAEAKRKLEAERAEAERAVTAEREKAEQLRAQLEAKQAEPKQPAPAEQSTEQPRTPKPREAMKPLAPLNKGSLKQRFIERVHELCEQGEPRLLGPAVTPRTRTDVAYQVQAELGLTSQGTARTYMQEAMERWEAAQQAEAAKKADAPAKAAKDAKKGKLLDTFGRPIADLDQLDPKGKTLVGT
;
A
#
# COMPACT_ATOMS: atom_id res chain seq x y z
N MET A 1 68.78 -78.02 115.33
CA MET A 1 67.78 -78.87 116.03
C MET A 1 68.00 -80.36 115.78
N GLU A 2 68.19 -80.79 114.53
CA GLU A 2 68.22 -82.22 114.16
C GLU A 2 69.19 -83.09 114.97
N GLN A 3 70.40 -82.60 115.25
CA GLN A 3 71.37 -83.32 116.11
C GLN A 3 70.83 -83.61 117.52
N ALA A 4 70.13 -82.67 118.16
CA ALA A 4 69.52 -82.89 119.48
C ALA A 4 68.37 -83.91 119.42
N LEU A 5 67.54 -83.85 118.37
CA LEU A 5 66.51 -84.86 118.11
C LEU A 5 67.10 -86.25 117.84
N ALA A 6 68.28 -86.33 117.20
CA ALA A 6 68.99 -87.58 116.98
C ALA A 6 69.53 -88.18 118.30
N VAL A 7 70.08 -87.36 119.20
CA VAL A 7 70.51 -87.80 120.54
C VAL A 7 69.33 -88.27 121.38
N VAL A 8 68.23 -87.50 121.45
CA VAL A 8 67.03 -87.89 122.22
C VAL A 8 66.37 -89.16 121.66
N ARG A 9 66.36 -89.36 120.32
CA ARG A 9 65.93 -90.63 119.72
C ARG A 9 66.85 -91.79 120.08
N ARG A 10 68.17 -91.57 120.13
CA ARG A 10 69.16 -92.60 120.53
C ARG A 10 68.97 -93.01 121.99
N THR A 11 68.85 -92.06 122.92
CA THR A 11 68.66 -92.37 124.35
C THR A 11 67.30 -93.01 124.64
N MET A 12 66.22 -92.60 123.95
CA MET A 12 64.93 -93.32 124.01
C MET A 12 65.01 -94.74 123.44
N GLY A 13 65.77 -94.96 122.36
CA GLY A 13 66.04 -96.30 121.83
C GLY A 13 66.76 -97.21 122.83
N HIS A 14 67.77 -96.68 123.54
CA HIS A 14 68.46 -97.43 124.58
C HIS A 14 67.59 -97.72 125.82
N MET A 15 66.64 -96.83 126.15
CA MET A 15 65.62 -97.12 127.18
C MET A 15 64.70 -98.28 126.76
N GLN A 16 64.16 -98.27 125.54
CA GLN A 16 63.29 -99.35 125.06
C GLN A 16 64.02 -100.70 124.89
N ALA A 17 65.32 -100.69 124.61
CA ALA A 17 66.14 -101.89 124.46
C ALA A 17 66.58 -102.54 125.79
N GLY A 18 66.22 -101.97 126.95
CA GLY A 18 66.61 -102.49 128.28
C GLY A 18 68.10 -102.36 128.61
N GLN A 19 68.91 -101.73 127.74
CA GLN A 19 70.37 -101.60 127.90
C GLN A 19 70.78 -100.34 128.71
N LEU A 20 69.96 -99.95 129.68
CA LEU A 20 70.15 -98.76 130.53
C LEU A 20 71.51 -98.74 131.27
N GLY A 21 72.08 -99.91 131.56
CA GLY A 21 73.42 -100.04 132.16
C GLY A 21 74.60 -99.78 131.22
N ARG A 22 74.37 -99.32 129.97
CA ARG A 22 75.43 -98.97 128.99
C ARG A 22 75.17 -97.64 128.25
N LEU A 23 74.42 -96.72 128.85
CA LEU A 23 74.49 -95.31 128.43
C LEU A 23 75.85 -94.74 128.85
N ASN A 24 76.62 -94.20 127.90
CA ASN A 24 77.83 -93.46 128.25
C ASN A 24 77.42 -92.18 129.00
N TYR A 25 78.19 -91.81 130.03
CA TYR A 25 77.98 -90.55 130.75
C TYR A 25 77.96 -89.35 129.79
N GLY A 26 78.85 -89.32 128.79
CA GLY A 26 78.86 -88.28 127.75
C GLY A 26 77.60 -88.18 126.88
N ASP A 27 76.81 -89.25 126.70
CA ASP A 27 75.50 -89.14 126.05
C ASP A 27 74.49 -88.44 126.98
N VAL A 28 74.53 -88.71 128.29
CA VAL A 28 73.69 -88.05 129.30
C VAL A 28 74.10 -86.58 129.46
N ASP A 29 75.39 -86.29 129.58
CA ASP A 29 75.94 -84.93 129.65
C ASP A 29 75.54 -84.12 128.41
N SER A 30 75.55 -84.71 127.21
CA SER A 30 75.08 -84.04 125.98
C SER A 30 73.59 -83.70 125.99
N VAL A 31 72.76 -84.49 126.69
CA VAL A 31 71.33 -84.19 126.91
C VAL A 31 71.17 -83.09 127.96
N VAL A 32 71.97 -83.09 129.02
CA VAL A 32 71.97 -82.02 130.03
C VAL A 32 72.41 -80.70 129.40
N ASP A 33 73.51 -80.67 128.66
CA ASP A 33 73.99 -79.46 127.95
C ASP A 33 72.98 -78.95 126.92
N THR A 34 72.28 -79.82 126.19
CA THR A 34 71.24 -79.38 125.23
C THR A 34 69.95 -78.90 125.91
N VAL A 35 69.64 -79.37 127.13
CA VAL A 35 68.54 -78.83 127.95
C VAL A 35 68.93 -77.51 128.62
N VAL A 36 70.15 -77.41 129.17
CA VAL A 36 70.68 -76.20 129.83
C VAL A 36 70.94 -75.07 128.83
N SER A 37 71.32 -75.38 127.60
CA SER A 37 71.45 -74.40 126.51
C SER A 37 70.12 -74.07 125.80
N LEU A 38 69.03 -74.82 126.06
CA LEU A 38 67.73 -74.58 125.42
C LEU A 38 67.17 -73.17 125.71
N PRO A 39 67.22 -72.63 126.95
CA PRO A 39 66.81 -71.25 127.24
C PRO A 39 67.64 -70.21 126.48
N ALA A 40 68.96 -70.42 126.37
CA ALA A 40 69.85 -69.53 125.62
C ALA A 40 69.57 -69.57 124.10
N LEU A 41 69.20 -70.73 123.56
CA LEU A 41 68.72 -70.88 122.18
C LEU A 41 67.36 -70.21 121.98
N GLN A 42 66.42 -70.37 122.91
CA GLN A 42 65.12 -69.67 122.87
C GLN A 42 65.29 -68.15 122.95
N GLN A 43 66.22 -67.66 123.78
CA GLN A 43 66.55 -66.24 123.88
C GLN A 43 67.15 -65.70 122.58
N LYS A 44 68.10 -66.42 121.96
CA LYS A 44 68.64 -66.06 120.63
C LYS A 44 67.59 -66.09 119.52
N VAL A 45 66.63 -67.01 119.56
CA VAL A 45 65.50 -67.05 118.62
C VAL A 45 64.53 -65.89 118.85
N LYS A 46 64.25 -65.51 120.11
CA LYS A 46 63.46 -64.31 120.42
C LYS A 46 64.15 -63.04 119.93
N GLN A 47 65.44 -62.87 120.23
CA GLN A 47 66.25 -61.75 119.75
C GLN A 47 66.21 -61.66 118.21
N LYS A 48 66.45 -62.76 117.49
CA LYS A 48 66.34 -62.78 116.02
C LYS A 48 64.93 -62.47 115.50
N LEU A 49 63.88 -62.90 116.19
CA LEU A 49 62.49 -62.55 115.84
C LEU A 49 62.13 -61.10 116.20
N GLU A 50 62.85 -60.45 117.11
CA GLU A 50 62.71 -59.03 117.45
C GLU A 50 63.52 -58.16 116.47
N GLU A 51 64.74 -58.57 116.12
CA GLU A 51 65.56 -58.04 115.03
C GLU A 51 64.78 -58.06 113.70
N GLN A 52 64.29 -59.23 113.26
CA GLN A 52 63.52 -59.36 112.02
C GLN A 52 62.19 -58.57 112.05
N LYS A 53 61.57 -58.38 113.22
CA LYS A 53 60.39 -57.50 113.34
C LYS A 53 60.76 -56.03 113.22
N ALA A 54 61.92 -55.60 113.71
CA ALA A 54 62.41 -54.25 113.53
C ALA A 54 62.76 -53.99 112.06
N GLU A 55 63.52 -54.90 111.43
CA GLU A 55 63.86 -54.86 110.00
C GLU A 55 62.60 -54.74 109.13
N VAL A 56 61.62 -55.66 109.29
CA VAL A 56 60.36 -55.62 108.51
C VAL A 56 59.51 -54.38 108.83
N GLN A 57 59.55 -53.84 110.06
CA GLN A 57 58.87 -52.58 110.36
C GLN A 57 59.54 -51.36 109.70
N ASP A 58 60.86 -51.33 109.62
CA ASP A 58 61.58 -50.22 108.98
C ASP A 58 61.56 -50.33 107.45
N GLU A 59 61.54 -51.54 106.88
CA GLU A 59 61.22 -51.78 105.47
C GLU A 59 59.78 -51.33 105.15
N LEU A 60 58.80 -51.67 105.99
CA LEU A 60 57.42 -51.20 105.83
C LEU A 60 57.35 -49.67 105.87
N ARG A 61 57.96 -49.02 106.86
CA ARG A 61 58.03 -47.55 106.96
C ARG A 61 58.74 -46.92 105.77
N ALA A 62 59.78 -47.56 105.22
CA ALA A 62 60.48 -47.08 104.03
C ALA A 62 59.60 -47.21 102.77
N ALA A 63 58.88 -48.33 102.62
CA ALA A 63 57.94 -48.56 101.53
C ALA A 63 56.73 -47.60 101.62
N GLU A 64 56.19 -47.36 102.80
CA GLU A 64 55.12 -46.38 103.06
C GLU A 64 55.58 -44.96 102.71
N ARG A 65 56.78 -44.54 103.16
CA ARG A 65 57.35 -43.23 102.80
C ARG A 65 57.57 -43.09 101.30
N LYS A 66 58.07 -44.14 100.63
CA LYS A 66 58.26 -44.12 99.18
C LYS A 66 56.93 -44.05 98.42
N ALA A 67 55.94 -44.87 98.80
CA ALA A 67 54.61 -44.84 98.21
C ALA A 67 53.90 -43.50 98.46
N GLN A 68 54.15 -42.85 99.60
CA GLN A 68 53.67 -41.50 99.87
C GLN A 68 54.36 -40.46 98.98
N GLN A 69 55.69 -40.50 98.83
CA GLN A 69 56.44 -39.64 97.91
C GLN A 69 55.98 -39.81 96.44
N GLU A 70 55.70 -41.04 96.00
CA GLU A 70 55.17 -41.31 94.66
C GLU A 70 53.74 -40.77 94.48
N ARG A 71 52.90 -40.81 95.52
CA ARG A 71 51.57 -40.18 95.52
C ARG A 71 51.66 -38.65 95.51
N ASP A 72 52.48 -38.06 96.37
CA ASP A 72 52.64 -36.61 96.48
C ASP A 72 53.20 -36.02 95.17
N ALA A 73 54.15 -36.71 94.54
CA ALA A 73 54.64 -36.36 93.21
C ALA A 73 53.56 -36.47 92.12
N ALA A 74 52.75 -37.54 92.14
CA ALA A 74 51.64 -37.70 91.18
C ALA A 74 50.54 -36.63 91.37
N VAL A 75 50.24 -36.24 92.61
CA VAL A 75 49.33 -35.14 92.93
C VAL A 75 49.90 -33.81 92.40
N ALA A 76 51.17 -33.51 92.67
CA ALA A 76 51.82 -32.29 92.19
C ALA A 76 51.82 -32.18 90.65
N VAL A 77 52.00 -33.28 89.92
CA VAL A 77 51.88 -33.30 88.45
C VAL A 77 50.43 -33.05 88.00
N LEU A 78 49.45 -33.67 88.65
CA LEU A 78 48.03 -33.45 88.32
C LEU A 78 47.55 -32.04 88.69
N GLU A 79 48.15 -31.38 89.68
CA GLU A 79 47.89 -29.98 90.03
C GLU A 79 48.55 -29.03 89.02
N ALA A 80 49.78 -29.30 88.60
CA ALA A 80 50.44 -28.56 87.51
C ALA A 80 49.65 -28.67 86.18
N GLU A 81 49.18 -29.87 85.80
CA GLU A 81 48.31 -30.05 84.63
C GLU A 81 46.98 -29.27 84.75
N ARG A 82 46.42 -29.14 85.96
CA ARG A 82 45.20 -28.35 86.18
C ARG A 82 45.47 -26.87 86.02
N GLU A 83 46.59 -26.36 86.54
CA GLU A 83 47.02 -24.97 86.34
C GLU A 83 47.33 -24.67 84.86
N GLU A 84 47.98 -25.57 84.14
CA GLU A 84 48.23 -25.40 82.70
C GLU A 84 46.90 -25.33 81.93
N ARG A 85 45.95 -26.23 82.24
CA ARG A 85 44.62 -26.24 81.61
C ARG A 85 43.81 -24.98 81.92
N THR A 86 43.89 -24.41 83.13
CA THR A 86 43.19 -23.15 83.44
C THR A 86 43.84 -21.95 82.73
N ARG A 87 45.17 -21.90 82.65
CA ARG A 87 45.90 -20.88 81.86
C ARG A 87 45.53 -20.95 80.38
N LEU A 88 45.62 -22.14 79.77
CA LEU A 88 45.27 -22.36 78.35
C LEU A 88 43.80 -22.06 78.04
N ASN A 89 42.88 -22.27 79.00
CA ASN A 89 41.48 -21.89 78.83
C ASN A 89 41.29 -20.36 78.90
N ALA A 90 41.94 -19.68 79.85
CA ALA A 90 41.91 -18.21 79.93
C ALA A 90 42.54 -17.55 78.70
N GLU A 91 43.66 -18.08 78.19
CA GLU A 91 44.27 -17.63 76.93
C GLU A 91 43.27 -17.75 75.76
N ARG A 92 42.64 -18.93 75.59
CA ARG A 92 41.60 -19.16 74.57
C ARG A 92 40.36 -18.27 74.73
N GLU A 93 40.02 -17.88 75.96
CA GLU A 93 38.94 -16.91 76.20
C GLU A 93 39.35 -15.52 75.73
N THR A 94 40.57 -15.05 76.05
CA THR A 94 41.06 -13.76 75.50
C THR A 94 41.27 -13.78 73.98
N GLU A 95 41.59 -14.93 73.37
CA GLU A 95 41.63 -15.08 71.91
C GLU A 95 40.24 -14.99 71.28
N ARG A 96 39.22 -15.58 71.93
CA ARG A 96 37.81 -15.44 71.51
C ARG A 96 37.33 -14.01 71.62
N GLU A 97 37.60 -13.32 72.74
CA GLU A 97 37.25 -11.91 72.92
C GLU A 97 37.87 -11.03 71.81
N ARG A 98 39.16 -11.20 71.51
CA ARG A 98 39.85 -10.49 70.41
C ARG A 98 39.25 -10.83 69.04
N PHE A 99 38.86 -12.08 68.81
CA PHE A 99 38.24 -12.49 67.55
C PHE A 99 36.82 -11.95 67.40
N GLU A 100 36.02 -11.94 68.48
CA GLU A 100 34.69 -11.35 68.50
C GLU A 100 34.73 -9.83 68.35
N GLU A 101 35.72 -9.15 68.94
CA GLU A 101 35.98 -7.73 68.70
C GLU A 101 36.35 -7.47 67.23
N MET A 102 37.26 -8.26 66.65
CA MET A 102 37.63 -8.14 65.23
C MET A 102 36.44 -8.39 64.30
N VAL A 103 35.62 -9.41 64.58
CA VAL A 103 34.36 -9.68 63.83
C VAL A 103 33.36 -8.54 63.98
N ARG A 104 33.27 -7.92 65.17
CA ARG A 104 32.44 -6.73 65.39
C ARG A 104 32.95 -5.53 64.59
N GLN A 105 34.24 -5.21 64.66
CA GLN A 105 34.85 -4.12 63.89
C GLN A 105 34.65 -4.32 62.37
N LEU A 106 34.77 -5.56 61.88
CA LEU A 106 34.50 -5.90 60.48
C LEU A 106 33.01 -5.74 60.11
N ARG A 107 32.06 -6.04 61.01
CA ARG A 107 30.64 -5.75 60.78
C ARG A 107 30.36 -4.25 60.74
N GLU A 108 30.88 -3.48 61.67
CA GLU A 108 30.75 -2.01 61.71
C GLU A 108 31.33 -1.37 60.42
N GLN A 109 32.47 -1.86 59.93
CA GLN A 109 33.03 -1.43 58.63
C GLN A 109 32.17 -1.83 57.42
N VAL A 110 31.59 -3.05 57.42
CA VAL A 110 30.72 -3.54 56.35
C VAL A 110 29.37 -2.81 56.32
N GLU A 111 28.84 -2.42 57.48
CA GLU A 111 27.63 -1.61 57.60
C GLU A 111 27.89 -0.17 57.12
N ALA A 112 28.99 0.46 57.54
CA ALA A 112 29.41 1.78 57.04
C ALA A 112 29.61 1.79 55.51
N ALA A 113 30.33 0.79 54.96
CA ALA A 113 30.53 0.66 53.52
C ALA A 113 29.21 0.38 52.76
N GLN A 114 28.19 -0.18 53.42
CA GLN A 114 26.85 -0.31 52.84
C GLN A 114 26.09 1.02 52.86
N THR A 115 26.14 1.80 53.95
CA THR A 115 25.51 3.13 54.01
C THR A 115 26.12 4.10 53.01
N ASP A 116 27.46 4.12 52.87
CA ASP A 116 28.16 4.95 51.89
C ASP A 116 27.78 4.56 50.45
N ARG A 117 27.69 3.25 50.19
CA ARG A 117 27.25 2.72 48.88
C ARG A 117 25.77 3.02 48.60
N GLU A 118 24.93 3.18 49.62
CA GLU A 118 23.55 3.67 49.44
C GLU A 118 23.48 5.18 49.23
N ALA A 119 24.27 5.98 49.96
CA ALA A 119 24.37 7.41 49.73
C ALA A 119 24.81 7.71 48.28
N ALA A 120 25.91 7.10 47.83
CA ALA A 120 26.40 7.25 46.46
C ALA A 120 25.40 6.79 45.38
N LYS A 121 24.57 5.76 45.66
CA LYS A 121 23.46 5.38 44.76
C LYS A 121 22.36 6.44 44.69
N ARG A 122 22.03 7.08 45.82
CA ARG A 122 21.00 8.12 45.90
C ARG A 122 21.48 9.39 45.18
N GLU A 123 22.71 9.82 45.44
CA GLU A 123 23.36 10.93 44.73
C GLU A 123 23.43 10.67 43.21
N ALA A 124 23.84 9.47 42.78
CA ALA A 124 23.87 9.12 41.36
C ALA A 124 22.46 9.11 40.73
N ALA A 125 21.43 8.66 41.46
CA ALA A 125 20.05 8.71 40.98
C ALA A 125 19.53 10.15 40.86
N GLU A 126 19.90 11.05 41.78
CA GLU A 126 19.58 12.47 41.70
C GLU A 126 20.33 13.16 40.55
N GLN A 127 21.60 12.86 40.31
CA GLN A 127 22.34 13.35 39.14
C GLN A 127 21.71 12.89 37.82
N VAL A 128 21.35 11.60 37.71
CA VAL A 128 20.64 11.07 36.53
C VAL A 128 19.28 11.74 36.35
N ARG A 129 18.56 12.02 37.44
CA ARG A 129 17.29 12.77 37.40
C ARG A 129 17.50 14.21 36.91
N LEU A 130 18.48 14.95 37.44
CA LEU A 130 18.77 16.32 37.04
C LEU A 130 19.21 16.41 35.58
N ILE A 131 20.05 15.49 35.12
CA ILE A 131 20.45 15.38 33.69
C ILE A 131 19.21 15.11 32.82
N ARG A 132 18.31 14.22 33.25
CA ARG A 132 17.07 13.92 32.53
C ARG A 132 16.15 15.15 32.46
N GLU A 133 15.90 15.83 33.57
CA GLU A 133 15.07 17.04 33.62
C GLU A 133 15.66 18.16 32.76
N ALA A 134 16.99 18.31 32.71
CA ALA A 134 17.67 19.26 31.82
C ALA A 134 17.54 18.88 30.33
N VAL A 135 17.64 17.60 29.98
CA VAL A 135 17.42 17.11 28.61
C VAL A 135 15.96 17.28 28.16
N GLU A 136 15.00 16.98 29.04
CA GLU A 136 13.57 17.18 28.75
C GLU A 136 13.24 18.67 28.59
N GLN A 137 13.83 19.57 29.39
CA GLN A 137 13.73 21.02 29.19
C GLN A 137 14.39 21.50 27.90
N SER A 138 15.55 20.96 27.53
CA SER A 138 16.24 21.31 26.28
C SER A 138 15.44 20.87 25.05
N ALA A 139 14.86 19.67 25.09
CA ALA A 139 14.01 19.15 24.02
C ALA A 139 12.68 19.93 23.91
N ALA A 140 12.13 20.41 25.03
CA ALA A 140 10.96 21.30 25.02
C ALA A 140 11.27 22.63 24.32
N ARG A 141 12.39 23.29 24.66
CA ARG A 141 12.83 24.54 24.01
C ARG A 141 13.09 24.34 22.52
N GLU A 142 13.82 23.29 22.13
CA GLU A 142 14.05 23.00 20.71
C GLU A 142 12.74 22.71 19.95
N ALA A 143 11.74 22.11 20.60
CA ALA A 143 10.41 21.92 20.03
C ALA A 143 9.60 23.23 19.92
N GLU A 144 9.84 24.21 20.79
CA GLU A 144 9.27 25.57 20.71
C GLU A 144 9.95 26.39 19.61
N ASP A 145 11.28 26.37 19.53
CA ASP A 145 12.06 27.02 18.46
C ASP A 145 11.62 26.50 17.08
N ARG A 146 11.55 25.17 16.89
CA ARG A 146 11.05 24.54 15.66
C ARG A 146 9.58 24.86 15.34
N ARG A 147 8.75 25.26 16.32
CA ARG A 147 7.38 25.75 16.09
C ARG A 147 7.40 27.20 15.63
N ALA A 148 8.20 28.05 16.27
CA ALA A 148 8.38 29.45 15.85
C ALA A 148 8.98 29.55 14.44
N GLU A 149 9.98 28.72 14.11
CA GLU A 149 10.50 28.60 12.74
C GLU A 149 9.37 28.27 11.75
N ARG A 150 8.59 27.21 12.01
CA ARG A 150 7.46 26.82 11.16
C ARG A 150 6.47 27.96 10.98
N GLU A 151 6.02 28.58 12.07
CA GLU A 151 5.08 29.70 12.00
C GLU A 151 5.64 30.86 11.15
N THR A 152 6.92 31.21 11.31
CA THR A 152 7.52 32.26 10.45
C THR A 152 7.66 31.84 8.99
N THR A 153 7.86 30.55 8.68
CA THR A 153 7.86 30.06 7.29
C THR A 153 6.45 29.99 6.70
N GLU A 154 5.45 29.60 7.49
CA GLU A 154 4.03 29.57 7.09
C GLU A 154 3.51 31.00 6.85
N GLN A 155 3.84 31.95 7.74
CA GLN A 155 3.54 33.38 7.53
C GLN A 155 4.24 33.97 6.29
N ARG A 156 5.43 33.47 5.90
CA ARG A 156 6.09 33.88 4.64
C ARG A 156 5.37 33.27 3.43
N ALA A 157 5.09 31.97 3.48
CA ALA A 157 4.36 31.24 2.44
C ALA A 157 2.97 31.83 2.20
N GLU A 158 2.24 32.24 3.25
CA GLU A 158 0.98 32.97 3.13
C GLU A 158 1.13 34.32 2.42
N ARG A 159 2.15 35.11 2.78
CA ARG A 159 2.39 36.43 2.16
C ARG A 159 2.78 36.29 0.69
N GLU A 160 3.52 35.25 0.35
CA GLU A 160 3.86 34.92 -1.04
C GLU A 160 2.65 34.38 -1.81
N ALA A 161 1.85 33.49 -1.20
CA ALA A 161 0.61 33.00 -1.79
C ALA A 161 -0.39 34.14 -2.07
N LYS A 162 -0.53 35.10 -1.15
CA LYS A 162 -1.35 36.31 -1.32
C LYS A 162 -0.89 37.15 -2.50
N ARG A 163 0.42 37.44 -2.60
CA ARG A 163 1.03 38.12 -3.77
C ARG A 163 0.80 37.37 -5.08
N TRP A 164 0.92 36.04 -5.08
CA TRP A 164 0.65 35.22 -6.26
C TRP A 164 -0.83 35.23 -6.65
N SER A 165 -1.77 35.19 -5.69
CA SER A 165 -3.19 35.35 -6.00
C SER A 165 -3.52 36.74 -6.56
N GLU A 166 -2.96 37.81 -5.98
CA GLU A 166 -3.12 39.18 -6.46
C GLU A 166 -2.61 39.34 -7.90
N GLN A 167 -1.43 38.80 -8.22
CA GLN A 167 -0.89 38.80 -9.59
C GLN A 167 -1.74 37.97 -10.55
N VAL A 168 -2.21 36.79 -10.14
CA VAL A 168 -3.10 35.95 -10.97
C VAL A 168 -4.44 36.63 -11.23
N GLU A 169 -4.97 37.40 -10.28
CA GLU A 169 -6.18 38.20 -10.49
C GLU A 169 -5.92 39.42 -11.40
N GLN A 170 -4.79 40.11 -11.26
CA GLN A 170 -4.36 41.16 -12.19
C GLN A 170 -4.27 40.63 -13.63
N PHE A 171 -3.56 39.52 -13.86
CA PHE A 171 -3.50 38.89 -15.19
C PHE A 171 -4.87 38.46 -15.73
N ARG A 172 -5.79 38.01 -14.86
CA ARG A 172 -7.18 37.69 -15.25
C ARG A 172 -7.98 38.94 -15.61
N GLU A 173 -7.76 40.08 -14.95
CA GLU A 173 -8.38 41.34 -15.34
C GLU A 173 -7.82 41.89 -16.64
N GLU A 174 -6.50 41.89 -16.81
CA GLU A 174 -5.85 42.31 -18.05
C GLU A 174 -6.28 41.46 -19.24
N ALA A 175 -6.35 40.13 -19.08
CA ALA A 175 -6.87 39.24 -20.12
C ALA A 175 -8.35 39.52 -20.45
N LYS A 176 -9.19 39.83 -19.45
CA LYS A 176 -10.58 40.26 -19.68
C LYS A 176 -10.65 41.57 -20.47
N ARG A 177 -9.84 42.57 -20.10
CA ARG A 177 -9.78 43.88 -20.79
C ARG A 177 -9.30 43.73 -22.23
N GLN A 178 -8.24 42.95 -22.48
CA GLN A 178 -7.75 42.65 -23.83
C GLN A 178 -8.81 41.93 -24.68
N LEU A 179 -9.55 40.96 -24.12
CA LEU A 179 -10.66 40.29 -24.82
C LEU A 179 -11.83 41.24 -25.10
N GLN A 180 -12.14 42.17 -24.19
CA GLN A 180 -13.15 43.22 -24.40
C GLN A 180 -12.71 44.16 -25.53
N GLU A 181 -11.47 44.67 -25.51
CA GLU A 181 -10.92 45.49 -26.59
C GLU A 181 -10.92 44.77 -27.94
N GLN A 182 -10.52 43.50 -27.99
CA GLN A 182 -10.58 42.71 -29.23
C GLN A 182 -12.02 42.54 -29.72
N ALA A 183 -12.97 42.28 -28.82
CA ALA A 183 -14.39 42.18 -29.18
C ALA A 183 -14.97 43.52 -29.66
N GLU A 184 -14.53 44.65 -29.13
CA GLU A 184 -14.93 45.99 -29.59
C GLU A 184 -14.31 46.35 -30.94
N ARG A 185 -13.00 46.10 -31.13
CA ARG A 185 -12.33 46.26 -32.43
C ARG A 185 -12.99 45.39 -33.51
N PHE A 186 -13.34 44.15 -33.18
CA PHE A 186 -14.07 43.26 -34.10
C PHE A 186 -15.49 43.76 -34.40
N LYS A 187 -16.24 44.26 -33.41
CA LYS A 187 -17.54 44.91 -33.63
C LYS A 187 -17.42 46.13 -34.54
N GLN A 188 -16.39 46.97 -34.35
CA GLN A 188 -16.14 48.14 -35.18
C GLN A 188 -15.81 47.74 -36.63
N GLN A 189 -14.85 46.85 -36.84
CA GLN A 189 -14.48 46.33 -38.16
C GLN A 189 -15.66 45.67 -38.88
N ASN A 190 -16.47 44.90 -38.18
CA ASN A 190 -17.67 44.26 -38.75
C ASN A 190 -18.75 45.32 -39.09
N ALA A 191 -18.97 46.31 -38.22
CA ALA A 191 -19.87 47.43 -38.52
C ALA A 191 -19.40 48.29 -39.71
N GLU A 192 -18.09 48.45 -39.90
CA GLU A 192 -17.50 49.10 -41.06
C GLU A 192 -17.64 48.24 -42.33
N GLN A 193 -17.40 46.93 -42.26
CA GLN A 193 -17.67 46.01 -43.37
C GLN A 193 -19.14 46.04 -43.79
N VAL A 194 -20.08 45.95 -42.84
CA VAL A 194 -21.53 46.02 -43.11
C VAL A 194 -21.93 47.38 -43.70
N ARG A 195 -21.28 48.49 -43.33
CA ARG A 195 -21.47 49.79 -43.99
C ARG A 195 -20.96 49.77 -45.43
N MET A 196 -19.72 49.34 -45.65
CA MET A 196 -19.11 49.26 -46.98
C MET A 196 -19.87 48.32 -47.93
N GLU A 197 -20.35 47.19 -47.44
CA GLU A 197 -21.22 46.29 -48.20
C GLU A 197 -22.56 46.92 -48.50
N ARG A 198 -23.22 47.54 -47.51
CA ARG A 198 -24.49 48.25 -47.72
C ARG A 198 -24.35 49.39 -48.74
N GLU A 199 -23.24 50.11 -48.72
CA GLU A 199 -22.93 51.17 -49.68
C GLU A 199 -22.74 50.60 -51.10
N ARG A 200 -21.97 49.50 -51.25
CA ARG A 200 -21.84 48.76 -52.52
C ARG A 200 -23.20 48.30 -53.06
N TRP A 201 -23.97 47.56 -52.25
CA TRP A 201 -25.32 47.11 -52.62
C TRP A 201 -26.25 48.28 -52.96
N SER A 202 -26.13 49.43 -52.29
CA SER A 202 -26.93 50.62 -52.64
C SER A 202 -26.53 51.23 -53.99
N GLY A 203 -25.23 51.27 -54.31
CA GLY A 203 -24.72 51.72 -55.61
C GLY A 203 -25.08 50.76 -56.74
N GLU A 204 -24.99 49.44 -56.51
CA GLU A 204 -25.43 48.41 -57.46
C GLU A 204 -26.95 48.50 -57.73
N LEU A 205 -27.76 48.70 -56.69
CA LEU A 205 -29.21 48.93 -56.83
C LEU A 205 -29.53 50.26 -57.55
N GLU A 206 -28.72 51.29 -57.37
CA GLU A 206 -28.88 52.55 -58.11
C GLU A 206 -28.46 52.41 -59.57
N GLN A 207 -27.35 51.72 -59.86
CA GLN A 207 -26.93 51.36 -61.22
C GLN A 207 -28.04 50.58 -61.93
N LEU A 208 -28.53 49.49 -61.35
CA LEU A 208 -29.64 48.70 -61.91
C LEU A 208 -30.91 49.53 -62.15
N ARG A 209 -31.21 50.51 -61.28
CA ARG A 209 -32.32 51.46 -61.51
C ARG A 209 -32.04 52.40 -62.68
N THR A 210 -30.83 52.92 -62.82
CA THR A 210 -30.47 53.78 -63.97
C THR A 210 -30.44 53.00 -65.29
N GLU A 211 -30.00 51.75 -65.29
CA GLU A 211 -30.03 50.86 -66.46
C GLU A 211 -31.47 50.48 -66.83
N ALA A 212 -32.31 50.10 -65.86
CA ALA A 212 -33.73 49.83 -66.12
C ALA A 212 -34.47 51.09 -66.62
N ALA A 213 -34.19 52.27 -66.04
CA ALA A 213 -34.74 53.53 -66.51
C ALA A 213 -34.24 53.92 -67.92
N ARG A 214 -33.02 53.52 -68.29
CA ARG A 214 -32.48 53.67 -69.64
C ARG A 214 -33.16 52.72 -70.63
N GLN A 215 -33.27 51.44 -70.29
CA GLN A 215 -33.98 50.45 -71.13
C GLN A 215 -35.44 50.85 -71.37
N LEU A 216 -36.14 51.37 -70.34
CA LEU A 216 -37.50 51.90 -70.48
C LEU A 216 -37.58 53.15 -71.38
N ARG A 217 -36.53 53.99 -71.42
CA ARG A 217 -36.45 55.10 -72.39
C ARG A 217 -36.19 54.61 -73.80
N GLU A 218 -35.23 53.70 -73.98
CA GLU A 218 -34.91 53.11 -75.28
C GLU A 218 -36.12 52.35 -75.87
N GLN A 219 -36.88 51.61 -75.04
CA GLN A 219 -38.17 51.01 -75.42
C GLN A 219 -39.25 52.07 -75.74
N ALA A 220 -39.36 53.14 -74.95
CA ALA A 220 -40.31 54.21 -75.22
C ALA A 220 -39.97 55.01 -76.50
N GLU A 221 -38.69 55.11 -76.85
CA GLU A 221 -38.21 55.73 -78.10
C GLU A 221 -38.43 54.80 -79.30
N GLN A 222 -38.20 53.48 -79.15
CA GLN A 222 -38.59 52.47 -80.15
C GLN A 222 -40.10 52.50 -80.42
N LEU A 223 -40.94 52.43 -79.38
CA LEU A 223 -42.41 52.51 -79.52
C LEU A 223 -42.88 53.84 -80.12
N ARG A 224 -42.14 54.95 -79.92
CA ARG A 224 -42.42 56.23 -80.60
C ARG A 224 -42.02 56.19 -82.07
N ALA A 225 -40.88 55.60 -82.42
CA ALA A 225 -40.44 55.44 -83.80
C ALA A 225 -41.38 54.52 -84.58
N GLU A 226 -41.81 53.40 -83.98
CA GLU A 226 -42.84 52.50 -84.52
C GLU A 226 -44.18 53.22 -84.69
N ALA A 227 -44.62 54.01 -83.69
CA ALA A 227 -45.86 54.79 -83.80
C ALA A 227 -45.77 55.93 -84.84
N GLU A 228 -44.59 56.51 -85.07
CA GLU A 228 -44.37 57.44 -86.19
C GLU A 228 -44.36 56.73 -87.54
N GLN A 229 -43.71 55.57 -87.65
CA GLN A 229 -43.72 54.79 -88.88
C GLN A 229 -45.14 54.34 -89.23
N ALA A 230 -45.89 53.81 -88.26
CA ALA A 230 -47.29 53.43 -88.44
C ALA A 230 -48.17 54.62 -88.85
N LYS A 231 -47.90 55.83 -88.34
CA LYS A 231 -48.58 57.07 -88.81
C LYS A 231 -48.21 57.42 -90.24
N ARG A 232 -46.93 57.32 -90.63
CA ARG A 232 -46.46 57.59 -91.99
C ARG A 232 -47.07 56.59 -92.98
N GLU A 233 -47.07 55.30 -92.63
CA GLU A 233 -47.74 54.25 -93.42
C GLU A 233 -49.26 54.46 -93.50
N ALA A 234 -49.92 54.94 -92.43
CA ALA A 234 -51.35 55.25 -92.47
C ALA A 234 -51.66 56.45 -93.37
N ILE A 235 -50.81 57.49 -93.36
CA ILE A 235 -50.92 58.65 -94.26
C ILE A 235 -50.68 58.20 -95.71
N GLU A 236 -49.62 57.44 -95.98
CA GLU A 236 -49.30 56.94 -97.32
C GLU A 236 -50.42 56.04 -97.87
N ARG A 237 -51.03 55.19 -97.04
CA ARG A 237 -52.21 54.40 -97.42
C ARG A 237 -53.41 55.29 -97.72
N ALA A 238 -53.66 56.33 -96.93
CA ALA A 238 -54.76 57.27 -97.18
C ALA A 238 -54.54 58.12 -98.45
N GLU A 239 -53.29 58.53 -98.74
CA GLU A 239 -52.94 59.23 -99.99
C GLU A 239 -53.09 58.32 -101.20
N ARG A 240 -52.68 57.04 -101.11
CA ARG A 240 -52.91 56.04 -102.16
C ARG A 240 -54.40 55.77 -102.38
N GLU A 241 -55.18 55.59 -101.31
CA GLU A 241 -56.63 55.38 -101.42
C GLU A 241 -57.34 56.62 -101.99
N ALA A 242 -56.91 57.83 -101.63
CA ALA A 242 -57.41 59.07 -102.24
C ALA A 242 -57.05 59.17 -103.73
N ALA A 243 -55.85 58.75 -104.13
CA ALA A 243 -55.44 58.68 -105.53
C ALA A 243 -56.25 57.64 -106.31
N GLU A 244 -56.43 56.42 -105.79
CA GLU A 244 -57.27 55.38 -106.40
C GLU A 244 -58.72 55.82 -106.54
N ARG A 245 -59.29 56.51 -105.54
CA ARG A 245 -60.63 57.11 -105.63
C ARG A 245 -60.72 58.20 -106.71
N LEU A 246 -59.69 59.03 -106.87
CA LEU A 246 -59.61 60.04 -107.95
C LEU A 246 -59.45 59.40 -109.35
N GLU A 247 -58.71 58.29 -109.46
CA GLU A 247 -58.63 57.53 -110.71
C GLU A 247 -59.94 56.79 -111.02
N ALA A 248 -60.63 56.27 -110.00
CA ALA A 248 -61.97 55.70 -110.14
C ALA A 248 -63.01 56.74 -110.58
N GLU A 249 -63.04 57.94 -109.98
CA GLU A 249 -63.87 59.05 -110.46
C GLU A 249 -63.54 59.44 -111.91
N ARG A 250 -62.26 59.51 -112.28
CA ARG A 250 -61.84 59.80 -113.66
C ARG A 250 -62.24 58.69 -114.63
N ALA A 251 -62.20 57.42 -114.21
CA ALA A 251 -62.66 56.29 -115.00
C ALA A 251 -64.19 56.28 -115.14
N GLU A 252 -64.92 56.66 -114.09
CA GLU A 252 -66.39 56.77 -114.15
C GLU A 252 -66.84 58.00 -114.96
N ALA A 253 -66.13 59.13 -114.88
CA ALA A 253 -66.35 60.30 -115.72
C ALA A 253 -66.05 60.00 -117.20
N LYS A 254 -64.99 59.24 -117.49
CA LYS A 254 -64.75 58.70 -118.85
C LYS A 254 -65.89 57.79 -119.31
N ARG A 255 -66.34 56.85 -118.47
CA ARG A 255 -67.49 55.98 -118.79
C ARG A 255 -68.79 56.76 -119.00
N LYS A 256 -69.01 57.86 -118.27
CA LYS A 256 -70.15 58.78 -118.47
C LYS A 256 -70.05 59.53 -119.80
N LEU A 257 -68.87 60.04 -120.16
CA LEU A 257 -68.62 60.65 -121.48
C LEU A 257 -68.70 59.64 -122.65
N GLU A 258 -68.27 58.40 -122.44
CA GLU A 258 -68.42 57.30 -123.40
C GLU A 258 -69.89 56.86 -123.50
N ALA A 259 -70.66 56.90 -122.41
CA ALA A 259 -72.10 56.65 -122.41
C ALA A 259 -72.87 57.78 -123.13
N GLU A 260 -72.60 59.06 -122.84
CA GLU A 260 -73.17 60.20 -123.57
C GLU A 260 -72.82 60.14 -125.07
N ARG A 261 -71.58 59.78 -125.42
CA ARG A 261 -71.18 59.59 -126.82
C ARG A 261 -71.89 58.41 -127.47
N ALA A 262 -72.03 57.28 -126.77
CA ALA A 262 -72.81 56.15 -127.25
C ALA A 262 -74.31 56.45 -127.33
N GLU A 263 -74.84 57.36 -126.51
CA GLU A 263 -76.23 57.80 -126.55
C GLU A 263 -76.46 58.82 -127.67
N ALA A 264 -75.49 59.68 -127.95
CA ALA A 264 -75.47 60.56 -129.13
C ALA A 264 -75.29 59.77 -130.44
N GLU A 265 -74.40 58.77 -130.48
CA GLU A 265 -74.31 57.82 -131.60
C GLU A 265 -75.62 57.04 -131.74
N ARG A 266 -76.23 56.56 -130.66
CA ARG A 266 -77.55 55.91 -130.70
C ARG A 266 -78.67 56.84 -131.12
N ALA A 267 -78.58 58.16 -130.91
CA ALA A 267 -79.54 59.10 -131.48
C ALA A 267 -79.38 59.16 -133.01
N VAL A 268 -78.13 59.22 -133.50
CA VAL A 268 -77.82 59.21 -134.94
C VAL A 268 -78.14 57.87 -135.60
N THR A 269 -77.89 56.73 -134.93
CA THR A 269 -78.34 55.43 -135.43
C THR A 269 -79.84 55.25 -135.28
N ALA A 270 -80.52 55.78 -134.25
CA ALA A 270 -81.98 55.68 -134.14
C ALA A 270 -82.72 56.48 -135.22
N GLU A 271 -82.16 57.57 -135.76
CA GLU A 271 -82.72 58.21 -136.96
C GLU A 271 -82.47 57.38 -138.23
N ARG A 272 -81.29 56.77 -138.38
CA ARG A 272 -81.01 55.85 -139.51
C ARG A 272 -81.83 54.56 -139.41
N GLU A 273 -82.00 54.00 -138.23
CA GLU A 273 -82.82 52.84 -137.93
C GLU A 273 -84.31 53.16 -138.04
N LYS A 274 -84.77 54.41 -137.88
CA LYS A 274 -86.14 54.77 -138.30
C LYS A 274 -86.31 54.76 -139.82
N ALA A 275 -85.25 55.00 -140.59
CA ALA A 275 -85.26 54.81 -142.05
C ALA A 275 -85.10 53.32 -142.45
N GLU A 276 -84.36 52.51 -141.68
CA GLU A 276 -84.10 51.10 -141.99
C GLU A 276 -85.07 50.10 -141.34
N GLN A 277 -85.70 50.39 -140.21
CA GLN A 277 -86.78 49.56 -139.62
C GLN A 277 -88.11 49.68 -140.41
N LEU A 278 -88.23 50.68 -141.30
CA LEU A 278 -89.22 50.69 -142.39
C LEU A 278 -88.88 49.73 -143.55
N ARG A 279 -87.67 49.16 -143.57
CA ARG A 279 -87.23 48.11 -144.51
C ARG A 279 -87.00 46.75 -143.84
N ALA A 280 -86.69 46.74 -142.54
CA ALA A 280 -86.20 45.57 -141.79
C ALA A 280 -87.24 44.94 -140.84
N GLN A 281 -88.54 45.01 -141.14
CA GLN A 281 -89.56 44.20 -140.44
C GLN A 281 -89.50 42.68 -140.77
N LEU A 282 -88.40 42.18 -141.36
CA LEU A 282 -88.37 40.90 -142.07
C LEU A 282 -87.45 39.80 -141.50
N GLU A 283 -86.35 40.08 -140.77
CA GLU A 283 -85.34 39.03 -140.43
C GLU A 283 -84.89 38.97 -138.94
N ALA A 284 -85.67 38.24 -138.13
CA ALA A 284 -85.35 37.30 -137.03
C ALA A 284 -84.11 37.39 -136.05
N LYS A 285 -84.41 37.69 -134.76
CA LYS A 285 -84.23 36.88 -133.48
C LYS A 285 -82.87 36.26 -132.96
N GLN A 286 -82.62 36.44 -131.63
CA GLN A 286 -81.92 35.56 -130.59
C GLN A 286 -80.35 35.46 -130.54
N ALA A 287 -79.55 35.16 -129.45
CA ALA A 287 -79.62 35.04 -127.94
C ALA A 287 -78.18 34.91 -127.20
N GLU A 288 -77.99 34.51 -125.89
CA GLU A 288 -76.83 34.87 -124.94
C GLU A 288 -75.76 33.85 -124.24
N PRO A 289 -75.52 33.62 -122.87
CA PRO A 289 -74.19 33.86 -122.14
C PRO A 289 -73.63 33.00 -120.87
N LYS A 290 -72.41 33.34 -120.30
CA LYS A 290 -71.88 33.43 -118.82
C LYS A 290 -71.20 32.29 -117.87
N GLN A 291 -70.22 32.67 -116.94
CA GLN A 291 -69.85 32.37 -115.44
C GLN A 291 -68.82 31.29 -114.71
N PRO A 292 -68.15 31.52 -113.48
CA PRO A 292 -67.06 30.69 -112.72
C PRO A 292 -66.95 30.58 -111.07
N ALA A 293 -65.94 29.91 -110.34
CA ALA A 293 -65.75 29.77 -108.80
C ALA A 293 -64.38 29.22 -108.04
N PRO A 294 -64.11 29.30 -106.64
CA PRO A 294 -62.83 28.91 -105.82
C PRO A 294 -62.83 28.28 -104.29
N ALA A 295 -61.68 27.88 -103.56
CA ALA A 295 -61.54 27.37 -102.08
C ALA A 295 -60.10 27.23 -101.28
N GLU A 296 -59.95 26.64 -100.00
CA GLU A 296 -58.77 26.62 -98.94
C GLU A 296 -58.54 25.26 -98.04
N GLN A 297 -57.80 24.92 -96.88
CA GLN A 297 -56.74 25.26 -95.77
C GLN A 297 -56.37 23.93 -94.85
N SER A 298 -55.68 23.63 -93.65
CA SER A 298 -54.63 23.96 -92.52
C SER A 298 -54.52 22.77 -91.38
N THR A 299 -53.76 22.45 -90.24
CA THR A 299 -52.49 22.61 -89.30
C THR A 299 -52.37 21.43 -88.17
N GLU A 300 -51.61 21.13 -87.02
CA GLU A 300 -50.50 21.56 -86.01
C GLU A 300 -49.84 20.41 -85.00
N GLN A 301 -49.21 20.60 -83.76
CA GLN A 301 -48.15 19.71 -83.00
C GLN A 301 -48.10 19.39 -81.36
N PRO A 302 -47.14 18.56 -80.72
CA PRO A 302 -47.10 17.98 -79.26
C PRO A 302 -45.74 17.82 -78.34
N ARG A 303 -45.67 17.23 -77.05
CA ARG A 303 -44.45 17.02 -76.07
C ARG A 303 -44.41 15.90 -74.86
N THR A 304 -43.26 15.58 -74.14
CA THR A 304 -42.93 14.51 -73.00
C THR A 304 -41.78 14.91 -71.93
N PRO A 305 -41.02 14.18 -70.95
CA PRO A 305 -40.66 12.75 -70.39
C PRO A 305 -40.50 12.53 -68.76
N LYS A 306 -39.69 11.77 -67.89
CA LYS A 306 -38.46 10.78 -67.81
C LYS A 306 -38.18 9.65 -66.59
N PRO A 307 -37.31 9.65 -65.47
CA PRO A 307 -36.47 8.44 -64.90
C PRO A 307 -35.98 8.16 -63.34
N ARG A 308 -35.34 6.98 -62.91
CA ARG A 308 -34.05 6.69 -62.01
C ARG A 308 -33.85 5.76 -60.67
N GLU A 309 -32.61 5.13 -60.45
CA GLU A 309 -31.75 4.59 -59.25
C GLU A 309 -31.97 3.23 -58.39
N ALA A 310 -31.14 2.55 -57.48
CA ALA A 310 -29.91 2.72 -56.55
C ALA A 310 -29.00 1.40 -56.12
N MET A 311 -28.34 1.21 -54.90
CA MET A 311 -27.19 0.21 -54.55
C MET A 311 -26.85 -0.32 -53.04
N LYS A 312 -26.04 -1.44 -52.82
CA LYS A 312 -25.21 -1.99 -51.61
C LYS A 312 -25.84 -2.88 -50.44
N PRO A 313 -25.14 -3.59 -49.44
CA PRO A 313 -23.73 -4.04 -49.09
C PRO A 313 -23.52 -5.54 -48.53
N LEU A 314 -22.57 -5.86 -47.58
CA LEU A 314 -22.05 -7.22 -47.13
C LEU A 314 -21.60 -7.34 -45.61
N ALA A 315 -21.36 -8.55 -45.01
CA ALA A 315 -20.93 -8.83 -43.59
C ALA A 315 -20.42 -10.32 -43.33
N PRO A 316 -20.21 -10.88 -42.09
CA PRO A 316 -19.21 -10.62 -40.99
C PRO A 316 -18.50 -11.89 -40.39
N LEU A 317 -17.54 -11.79 -39.44
CA LEU A 317 -17.29 -12.78 -38.32
C LEU A 317 -16.14 -12.45 -37.32
N ASN A 318 -16.44 -12.36 -36.01
CA ASN A 318 -15.65 -12.89 -34.85
C ASN A 318 -16.35 -12.53 -33.51
N LYS A 319 -16.27 -13.36 -32.47
CA LYS A 319 -17.08 -13.23 -31.23
C LYS A 319 -16.29 -12.70 -30.01
N GLY A 320 -17.00 -12.11 -29.05
CA GLY A 320 -16.45 -11.46 -27.84
C GLY A 320 -16.12 -9.98 -28.06
N SER A 321 -16.42 -9.11 -27.09
CA SER A 321 -16.11 -7.67 -27.24
C SER A 321 -14.60 -7.43 -27.26
N LEU A 322 -14.17 -6.35 -27.93
CA LEU A 322 -12.75 -5.99 -28.03
C LEU A 322 -12.14 -5.69 -26.65
N LYS A 323 -12.96 -5.17 -25.73
CA LYS A 323 -12.61 -4.89 -24.33
C LYS A 323 -12.38 -6.16 -23.50
N GLN A 324 -13.23 -7.17 -23.65
CA GLN A 324 -13.08 -8.45 -22.95
C GLN A 324 -11.77 -9.12 -23.36
N ARG A 325 -11.52 -9.26 -24.67
CA ARG A 325 -10.28 -9.82 -25.20
C ARG A 325 -9.03 -9.08 -24.73
N PHE A 326 -9.10 -7.75 -24.56
CA PHE A 326 -8.00 -6.97 -24.00
C PHE A 326 -7.74 -7.29 -22.52
N ILE A 327 -8.80 -7.36 -21.70
CA ILE A 327 -8.68 -7.65 -20.27
C ILE A 327 -8.18 -9.09 -20.04
N GLU A 328 -8.75 -10.05 -20.77
CA GLU A 328 -8.34 -11.46 -20.79
C GLU A 328 -6.84 -11.59 -21.14
N ARG A 329 -6.39 -10.92 -22.21
CA ARG A 329 -4.99 -10.93 -22.65
C ARG A 329 -4.02 -10.28 -21.64
N VAL A 330 -4.46 -9.28 -20.87
CA VAL A 330 -3.65 -8.70 -19.78
C VAL A 330 -3.60 -9.64 -18.57
N HIS A 331 -4.69 -10.37 -18.28
CA HIS A 331 -4.71 -11.37 -17.20
C HIS A 331 -3.78 -12.56 -17.51
N GLU A 332 -3.76 -13.04 -18.76
CA GLU A 332 -2.77 -14.04 -19.23
C GLU A 332 -1.31 -13.60 -18.95
N LEU A 333 -0.97 -12.33 -19.22
CA LEU A 333 0.37 -11.80 -19.00
C LEU A 333 0.70 -11.67 -17.50
N CYS A 334 -0.29 -11.36 -16.66
CA CYS A 334 -0.13 -11.38 -15.21
C CYS A 334 0.06 -12.82 -14.67
N GLU A 335 -0.68 -13.81 -15.16
CA GLU A 335 -0.48 -15.23 -14.82
C GLU A 335 0.89 -15.76 -15.26
N GLN A 336 1.39 -15.29 -16.40
CA GLN A 336 2.75 -15.59 -16.90
C GLN A 336 3.86 -14.85 -16.12
N GLY A 337 3.52 -13.96 -15.19
CA GLY A 337 4.47 -13.24 -14.35
C GLY A 337 5.22 -12.11 -15.06
N GLU A 338 4.61 -11.47 -16.08
CA GLU A 338 5.23 -10.41 -16.88
C GLU A 338 5.79 -9.26 -16.00
N PRO A 339 7.13 -9.07 -15.93
CA PRO A 339 7.77 -8.18 -14.96
C PRO A 339 7.51 -6.69 -15.19
N ARG A 340 6.88 -6.33 -16.32
CA ARG A 340 6.38 -4.97 -16.62
C ARG A 340 5.04 -4.65 -15.95
N LEU A 341 4.26 -5.67 -15.59
CA LEU A 341 2.94 -5.58 -14.95
C LEU A 341 2.98 -5.91 -13.45
N LEU A 342 3.84 -6.85 -13.04
CA LEU A 342 3.99 -7.33 -11.66
C LEU A 342 5.44 -7.22 -11.16
N GLY A 343 5.60 -6.98 -9.85
CA GLY A 343 6.92 -6.91 -9.19
C GLY A 343 7.47 -5.49 -8.96
N PRO A 344 8.72 -5.36 -8.48
CA PRO A 344 9.29 -4.08 -8.03
C PRO A 344 9.70 -3.12 -9.16
N ALA A 345 9.71 -3.59 -10.42
CA ALA A 345 10.06 -2.79 -11.60
C ALA A 345 8.86 -2.09 -12.27
N VAL A 346 7.65 -2.26 -11.72
CA VAL A 346 6.41 -1.76 -12.31
C VAL A 346 6.34 -0.24 -12.20
N THR A 347 6.11 0.43 -13.33
CA THR A 347 5.91 1.88 -13.40
C THR A 347 4.69 2.22 -14.26
N PRO A 348 4.13 3.44 -14.18
CA PRO A 348 3.08 3.89 -15.10
C PRO A 348 3.51 3.80 -16.58
N ARG A 349 4.81 3.91 -16.86
CA ARG A 349 5.39 3.76 -18.20
C ARG A 349 5.34 2.31 -18.66
N THR A 350 5.86 1.35 -17.89
CA THR A 350 5.83 -0.07 -18.28
C THR A 350 4.41 -0.61 -18.45
N ARG A 351 3.46 -0.21 -17.59
CA ARG A 351 2.03 -0.52 -17.78
C ARG A 351 1.46 0.09 -19.08
N THR A 352 1.89 1.29 -19.47
CA THR A 352 1.48 1.93 -20.75
C THR A 352 2.10 1.22 -21.97
N ASP A 353 3.37 0.83 -21.90
CA ASP A 353 4.07 0.16 -23.00
C ASP A 353 3.43 -1.21 -23.30
N VAL A 354 3.09 -1.99 -22.27
CA VAL A 354 2.33 -3.26 -22.43
C VAL A 354 0.90 -3.00 -22.93
N ALA A 355 0.24 -1.93 -22.50
CA ALA A 355 -1.09 -1.56 -23.01
C ALA A 355 -1.07 -1.32 -24.52
N TYR A 356 0.00 -0.70 -25.04
CA TYR A 356 0.19 -0.46 -26.47
C TYR A 356 0.59 -1.73 -27.24
N GLN A 357 1.31 -2.66 -26.61
CA GLN A 357 1.57 -3.97 -27.18
C GLN A 357 0.26 -4.77 -27.37
N VAL A 358 -0.56 -4.88 -26.32
CA VAL A 358 -1.87 -5.58 -26.39
C VAL A 358 -2.85 -4.83 -27.31
N GLN A 359 -2.75 -3.49 -27.41
CA GLN A 359 -3.47 -2.69 -28.40
C GLN A 359 -3.16 -3.15 -29.84
N ALA A 360 -1.87 -3.36 -30.15
CA ALA A 360 -1.42 -3.80 -31.47
C ALA A 360 -1.79 -5.27 -31.74
N GLU A 361 -1.63 -6.17 -30.76
CA GLU A 361 -2.03 -7.59 -30.86
C GLU A 361 -3.54 -7.76 -31.15
N LEU A 362 -4.39 -6.86 -30.64
CA LEU A 362 -5.85 -6.94 -30.78
C LEU A 362 -6.48 -5.93 -31.76
N GLY A 363 -5.68 -5.08 -32.42
CA GLY A 363 -6.16 -4.11 -33.41
C GLY A 363 -7.02 -2.97 -32.84
N LEU A 364 -6.79 -2.52 -31.60
CA LEU A 364 -7.46 -1.32 -31.07
C LEU A 364 -6.99 -0.07 -31.82
N THR A 365 -7.93 0.76 -32.27
CA THR A 365 -7.66 2.02 -32.98
C THR A 365 -7.26 3.19 -32.09
N SER A 366 -7.31 3.04 -30.75
CA SER A 366 -7.13 4.15 -29.79
C SER A 366 -6.19 3.79 -28.64
N GLN A 367 -5.08 4.53 -28.54
CA GLN A 367 -4.14 4.47 -27.42
C GLN A 367 -4.78 4.86 -26.07
N GLY A 368 -5.67 5.86 -26.06
CA GLY A 368 -6.38 6.27 -24.85
C GLY A 368 -7.26 5.15 -24.29
N THR A 369 -7.98 4.47 -25.18
CA THR A 369 -8.86 3.35 -24.83
C THR A 369 -8.06 2.14 -24.32
N ALA A 370 -6.89 1.86 -24.91
CA ALA A 370 -5.99 0.82 -24.41
C ALA A 370 -5.49 1.09 -22.98
N ARG A 371 -5.17 2.35 -22.64
CA ARG A 371 -4.80 2.72 -21.26
C ARG A 371 -5.94 2.50 -20.27
N THR A 372 -7.18 2.88 -20.63
CA THR A 372 -8.36 2.62 -19.79
C THR A 372 -8.60 1.13 -19.57
N TYR A 373 -8.48 0.31 -20.63
CA TYR A 373 -8.68 -1.14 -20.51
C TYR A 373 -7.54 -1.83 -19.72
N MET A 374 -6.31 -1.33 -19.81
CA MET A 374 -5.19 -1.77 -18.97
C MET A 374 -5.44 -1.46 -17.50
N GLN A 375 -5.94 -0.27 -17.17
CA GLN A 375 -6.31 0.08 -15.79
C GLN A 375 -7.41 -0.85 -15.26
N GLU A 376 -8.51 -1.01 -16.00
CA GLU A 376 -9.60 -1.93 -15.61
C GLU A 376 -9.13 -3.40 -15.48
N ALA A 377 -8.16 -3.83 -16.30
CA ALA A 377 -7.59 -5.16 -16.20
C ALA A 377 -6.77 -5.33 -14.91
N MET A 378 -5.89 -4.39 -14.59
CA MET A 378 -5.08 -4.43 -13.37
C MET A 378 -5.93 -4.32 -12.10
N GLU A 379 -6.95 -3.45 -12.07
CA GLU A 379 -7.88 -3.33 -10.94
C GLU A 379 -8.62 -4.65 -10.66
N ARG A 380 -9.07 -5.35 -11.72
CA ARG A 380 -9.70 -6.69 -11.59
C ARG A 380 -8.71 -7.76 -11.12
N TRP A 381 -7.47 -7.71 -11.60
CA TRP A 381 -6.42 -8.65 -11.20
C TRP A 381 -6.03 -8.47 -9.74
N GLU A 382 -5.77 -7.23 -9.32
CA GLU A 382 -5.42 -6.87 -7.94
C GLU A 382 -6.57 -7.22 -6.97
N ALA A 383 -7.84 -7.01 -7.36
CA ALA A 383 -9.00 -7.45 -6.59
C ALA A 383 -9.14 -8.98 -6.50
N ALA A 384 -8.87 -9.72 -7.58
CA ALA A 384 -8.88 -11.19 -7.57
C ALA A 384 -7.80 -11.76 -6.63
N GLN A 385 -6.58 -11.21 -6.69
CA GLN A 385 -5.47 -11.59 -5.81
C GLN A 385 -5.77 -11.28 -4.33
N GLN A 386 -6.38 -10.13 -4.02
CA GLN A 386 -6.83 -9.82 -2.65
C GLN A 386 -7.91 -10.80 -2.16
N ALA A 387 -8.88 -11.17 -3.02
CA ALA A 387 -9.91 -12.14 -2.67
C ALA A 387 -9.36 -13.56 -2.46
N GLU A 388 -8.28 -13.93 -3.15
CA GLU A 388 -7.60 -15.21 -2.92
C GLU A 388 -6.71 -15.19 -1.66
N ALA A 389 -6.02 -14.08 -1.41
CA ALA A 389 -5.25 -13.87 -0.18
C ALA A 389 -6.15 -13.91 1.07
N ALA A 390 -7.34 -13.32 1.02
CA ALA A 390 -8.33 -13.39 2.09
C ALA A 390 -8.78 -14.84 2.38
N LYS A 391 -9.09 -15.63 1.33
CA LYS A 391 -9.42 -17.06 1.48
C LYS A 391 -8.28 -17.88 2.10
N LYS A 392 -7.03 -17.55 1.77
CA LYS A 392 -5.82 -18.17 2.35
C LYS A 392 -5.61 -17.74 3.81
N ALA A 393 -5.98 -16.52 4.20
CA ALA A 393 -5.89 -16.02 5.57
C ALA A 393 -6.94 -16.61 6.52
N ASP A 394 -8.14 -16.95 6.03
CA ASP A 394 -9.20 -17.60 6.83
C ASP A 394 -8.93 -19.09 7.14
N ALA A 395 -8.09 -19.75 6.34
CA ALA A 395 -7.76 -21.17 6.53
C ALA A 395 -7.15 -21.52 7.91
N PRO A 396 -6.10 -20.83 8.42
CA PRO A 396 -5.56 -21.10 9.76
C PRO A 396 -6.56 -20.83 10.90
N ALA A 397 -7.55 -19.93 10.72
CA ALA A 397 -8.54 -19.62 11.74
C ALA A 397 -9.50 -20.81 12.05
N LYS A 398 -9.68 -21.74 11.10
CA LYS A 398 -10.37 -23.01 11.36
C LYS A 398 -9.46 -24.04 12.03
N ALA A 399 -8.24 -24.24 11.50
CA ALA A 399 -7.27 -25.19 12.07
C ALA A 399 -6.93 -24.90 13.54
N ALA A 400 -6.88 -23.61 13.93
CA ALA A 400 -6.60 -23.18 15.30
C ALA A 400 -7.70 -23.54 16.34
N LYS A 401 -8.90 -23.98 15.92
CA LYS A 401 -9.96 -24.42 16.84
C LYS A 401 -9.80 -25.87 17.27
N ASP A 402 -9.38 -26.76 16.37
CA ASP A 402 -9.22 -28.19 16.69
C ASP A 402 -7.95 -28.45 17.53
N ALA A 403 -6.88 -27.66 17.30
CA ALA A 403 -5.61 -27.75 18.04
C ALA A 403 -5.67 -27.35 19.54
N LYS A 404 -6.84 -26.97 20.08
CA LYS A 404 -7.01 -26.58 21.49
C LYS A 404 -7.41 -27.72 22.44
N LYS A 405 -7.52 -28.97 21.95
CA LYS A 405 -7.58 -30.16 22.80
C LYS A 405 -6.19 -30.79 22.92
N GLY A 406 -5.63 -30.84 24.13
CA GLY A 406 -4.47 -31.71 24.42
C GLY A 406 -3.11 -31.03 24.65
N LYS A 407 -3.04 -29.98 25.48
CA LYS A 407 -1.78 -29.62 26.17
C LYS A 407 -2.00 -29.57 27.67
N LEU A 408 -1.67 -30.67 28.35
CA LEU A 408 -1.49 -30.65 29.80
C LEU A 408 -0.23 -29.85 30.14
N LEU A 409 -0.32 -29.07 31.21
CA LEU A 409 0.81 -28.42 31.85
C LEU A 409 1.09 -29.17 33.15
N ASP A 410 2.36 -29.28 33.53
CA ASP A 410 2.74 -29.77 34.85
C ASP A 410 2.35 -28.76 35.95
N THR A 411 2.35 -29.21 37.19
CA THR A 411 2.17 -28.46 38.44
C THR A 411 2.95 -27.13 38.51
N PHE A 412 4.09 -27.03 37.83
CA PHE A 412 4.89 -25.80 37.71
C PHE A 412 4.60 -24.95 36.46
N GLY A 413 3.47 -25.16 35.78
CA GLY A 413 2.99 -24.37 34.64
C GLY A 413 3.78 -24.56 33.34
N ARG A 414 4.66 -25.55 33.27
CA ARG A 414 5.53 -25.81 32.12
C ARG A 414 4.84 -26.74 31.11
N PRO A 415 5.05 -26.55 29.79
CA PRO A 415 4.65 -27.54 28.79
C PRO A 415 5.35 -28.87 29.08
N ILE A 416 4.57 -29.94 29.20
CA ILE A 416 5.12 -31.30 29.21
C ILE A 416 5.55 -31.61 27.77
N ALA A 417 6.86 -31.65 27.54
CA ALA A 417 7.43 -32.19 26.31
C ALA A 417 7.27 -33.72 26.29
N ASP A 418 7.35 -34.31 25.09
CA ASP A 418 7.45 -35.75 24.87
C ASP A 418 6.25 -36.62 25.36
N LEU A 419 5.03 -36.17 25.03
CA LEU A 419 3.85 -37.06 25.01
C LEU A 419 3.79 -37.91 23.73
N ASP A 420 4.37 -37.46 22.61
CA ASP A 420 4.42 -38.20 21.33
C ASP A 420 5.39 -39.40 21.35
N GLN A 421 6.16 -39.59 22.43
CA GLN A 421 7.04 -40.76 22.62
C GLN A 421 6.39 -41.88 23.47
N LEU A 422 5.16 -41.68 23.97
CA LEU A 422 4.41 -42.72 24.69
C LEU A 422 3.65 -43.63 23.71
N ASP A 423 4.33 -44.69 23.28
CA ASP A 423 3.77 -45.81 22.51
C ASP A 423 2.42 -46.28 23.12
N PRO A 424 1.30 -46.32 22.38
CA PRO A 424 -0.05 -46.56 22.90
C PRO A 424 -0.32 -47.98 23.47
N LYS A 425 0.73 -48.74 23.81
CA LYS A 425 0.68 -50.02 24.52
C LYS A 425 1.65 -50.00 25.70
N GLY A 426 1.20 -49.41 26.81
CA GLY A 426 2.00 -49.18 28.00
C GLY A 426 2.79 -50.40 28.49
N LYS A 427 4.12 -50.32 28.36
CA LYS A 427 5.08 -51.16 29.07
C LYS A 427 6.16 -50.26 29.67
N THR A 428 6.16 -50.16 30.99
CA THR A 428 7.29 -49.62 31.73
C THR A 428 8.48 -50.58 31.58
N LEU A 429 9.62 -50.06 31.13
CA LEU A 429 10.92 -50.71 31.29
C LEU A 429 11.64 -50.08 32.48
N VAL A 430 11.99 -50.91 33.46
CA VAL A 430 12.68 -50.55 34.70
C VAL A 430 14.06 -51.21 34.67
N GLY A 431 15.08 -50.45 35.06
CA GLY A 431 16.49 -50.87 35.07
C GLY A 431 17.17 -50.69 33.70
N THR A 432 18.42 -50.25 33.64
CA THR A 432 19.46 -50.23 34.70
C THR A 432 19.90 -48.83 35.11
#